data_AF-A0A076GWY0-F1
#
_entry.id   AF-A0A076GWY0-F1
#
_cell.length_a   1.000
_cell.length_b   1.000
_cell.length_c   1.000
_cell.angle_alpha   90.00
_cell.angle_beta   90.00
_cell.angle_gamma   90.00
#
_symmetry.space_group_name_H-M   'P 1'
#
loop_
_entity.id
_entity.type
_entity.pdbx_description
1 polymer ?
#
loop_
_entity_poly.entity_id
_entity_poly.type
_entity_poly.pdbx_seq_one_letter_code
_entity_poly.pdbx_strand_id
1 'polypeptide(L)' 'MASRLSCRTCQHCSGEAGQAGWCRLRQLEVHAEVAELVVCHHWTPRSPQLPCLNEATAVDFDRQLELDRALA' A
#
# COMPACT_ATOMS: atom_id res chain seq x y z
N MET A 1 7.29 -15.96 3.36
CA MET A 1 8.03 -15.12 4.33
C MET A 1 7.19 -13.91 4.63
N ALA A 2 6.67 -13.76 5.84
CA ALA A 2 5.91 -12.56 6.20
C ALA A 2 6.89 -11.40 6.37
N SER A 3 6.69 -10.31 5.62
CA SER A 3 7.45 -9.08 5.77
C SER A 3 7.24 -8.51 7.18
N ARG A 4 8.32 -8.20 7.89
CA ARG A 4 8.23 -7.57 9.21
C ARG A 4 7.57 -6.19 9.07
N LEU A 5 6.63 -5.88 9.97
CA LEU A 5 5.98 -4.57 10.03
C LEU A 5 7.00 -3.50 10.45
N SER A 6 7.12 -2.44 9.67
CA SER A 6 8.01 -1.31 9.94
C SER A 6 7.53 -0.05 9.21
N CYS A 7 8.07 1.11 9.57
CA CYS A 7 7.82 2.35 8.84
C CYS A 7 8.19 2.21 7.36
N ARG A 8 9.22 1.43 7.02
CA ARG A 8 9.61 1.14 5.63
C ARG A 8 8.49 0.45 4.83
N THR A 9 7.71 -0.42 5.48
CA THR A 9 6.59 -1.14 4.84
C THR A 9 5.25 -0.41 4.94
N CYS A 10 5.22 0.80 5.51
CA CYS A 10 3.99 1.59 5.66
C CYS A 10 3.66 2.39 4.39
N GLN A 11 2.39 2.45 4.01
CA GLN A 11 1.87 3.27 2.90
C GLN A 11 2.14 4.77 3.06
N HIS A 12 2.17 5.27 4.29
CA HIS A 12 2.35 6.69 4.57
C HIS A 12 3.82 7.14 4.49
N CYS A 13 4.76 6.20 4.57
CA CYS A 13 6.19 6.50 4.49
C CYS A 13 6.68 6.42 3.05
N SER A 14 7.41 7.45 2.62
CA SER A 14 8.10 7.54 1.34
C SER A 14 9.60 7.63 1.59
N GLY A 15 10.41 6.91 0.79
CA GLY A 15 11.87 6.89 0.92
C GLY A 15 12.45 5.59 0.34
N GLU A 16 13.65 5.69 -0.21
CA GLU A 16 14.38 4.55 -0.75
C GLU A 16 15.22 3.86 0.33
N ALA A 17 15.67 2.64 0.05
CA ALA A 17 16.55 1.91 0.95
C ALA A 17 17.84 2.71 1.21
N GLY A 18 18.20 2.90 2.48
CA GLY A 18 19.43 3.62 2.86
C GLY A 18 19.32 5.15 2.80
N GLN A 19 18.16 5.72 2.46
CA GLN A 19 17.94 7.18 2.49
C GLN A 19 16.90 7.57 3.53
N ALA A 20 17.04 8.77 4.09
CA ALA A 20 16.00 9.34 4.94
C ALA A 20 14.70 9.48 4.15
N GLY A 21 13.59 9.13 4.79
CA GLY A 21 12.26 9.21 4.24
C GLY A 21 11.41 10.25 4.95
N TRP A 22 10.16 10.35 4.52
CA TRP A 22 9.15 11.21 5.13
C TRP A 22 7.89 10.41 5.43
N CYS A 23 7.34 10.59 6.63
CA CYS A 23 6.03 10.05 6.98
C CYS A 23 4.97 11.12 6.74
N ARG A 24 4.14 10.92 5.70
CA ARG A 24 3.10 11.87 5.30
C ARG A 24 1.99 12.04 6.34
N LEU A 25 1.71 10.99 7.12
CA LEU A 25 0.65 11.02 8.12
C LEU A 25 1.07 11.75 9.41
N ARG A 26 2.30 11.48 9.90
CA ARG A 26 2.84 12.15 11.09
C ARG A 26 3.57 13.46 10.80
N GLN A 27 3.81 13.76 9.53
CA GLN A 27 4.53 14.94 9.05
C GLN A 27 5.92 15.09 9.68
N LEU A 28 6.74 14.03 9.58
CA LEU A 28 8.10 14.01 10.13
C LEU A 28 9.06 13.24 9.25
N GLU A 29 10.34 13.55 9.41
CA GLU A 29 11.44 12.82 8.79
C GLU A 29 11.64 11.46 9.49
N VAL A 30 11.88 10.43 8.68
CA VAL A 30 12.16 9.07 9.15
C VAL A 30 13.53 8.66 8.65
N HIS A 31 14.53 8.68 9.52
CA HIS A 31 15.88 8.22 9.15
C HIS A 31 15.90 6.77 8.67
N ALA A 32 16.75 6.49 7.68
CA ALA A 32 16.87 5.17 7.04
C ALA A 32 17.04 4.02 8.05
N GLU A 33 17.95 4.22 9.01
CA GLU A 33 18.29 3.24 10.05
C GLU A 33 17.10 2.92 10.96
N VAL A 34 16.23 3.90 11.19
CA VAL A 34 15.06 3.78 12.06
C VAL A 34 13.89 3.16 11.30
N ALA A 35 13.74 3.49 10.01
CA ALA A 35 12.62 3.09 9.17
C ALA A 35 12.42 1.56 9.11
N GLU A 36 13.50 0.78 9.19
CA GLU A 36 13.47 -0.69 9.14
C GLU A 36 13.14 -1.33 10.49
N LEU A 37 13.39 -0.62 11.59
CA LEU A 37 13.34 -1.18 12.94
C LEU A 37 12.06 -0.83 13.69
N VAL A 38 11.50 0.35 13.42
CA VAL A 38 10.35 0.86 14.17
C VAL A 38 9.06 0.78 13.37
N VAL A 39 7.95 0.68 14.09
CA VAL A 39 6.60 0.79 13.57
C VAL A 39 5.83 1.74 14.48
N CYS A 40 5.00 2.60 13.91
CA CYS A 40 4.07 3.42 14.68
C CYS A 40 2.67 2.78 14.65
N HIS A 41 1.80 3.19 15.56
CA HIS A 41 0.41 2.69 15.63
C HIS A 41 -0.43 3.03 14.39
N HIS A 42 0.04 3.92 13.52
CA HIS A 42 -0.61 4.27 12.27
C HIS A 42 -0.07 3.49 11.05
N TRP A 43 0.53 2.33 11.29
CA TRP A 43 1.01 1.52 10.19
C TRP A 43 -0.16 1.06 9.32
N THR A 44 -0.02 1.29 8.01
CA THR A 44 -1.00 0.88 7.01
C THR A 44 -0.26 0.11 5.91
N PRO A 45 -0.73 -1.07 5.49
CA PRO A 45 -0.08 -1.82 4.42
C PRO A 45 -0.05 -1.01 3.12
N ARG A 46 1.05 -1.10 2.36
CA ARG A 46 1.12 -0.53 1.02
C ARG A 46 0.06 -1.17 0.12
N SER A 47 -0.61 -0.34 -0.68
CA SER A 47 -1.54 -0.83 -1.71
C SER A 47 -0.81 -1.81 -2.65
N PRO A 48 -1.44 -2.93 -3.00
CA PRO A 48 -0.88 -3.84 -3.99
C PRO A 48 -0.72 -3.12 -5.33
N GLN A 49 0.35 -3.45 -6.05
CA GLN A 49 0.46 -2.99 -7.44
C GLN A 49 -0.51 -3.83 -8.29
N LEU A 50 -1.53 -3.16 -8.81
CA LEU A 50 -2.41 -3.78 -9.80
C LEU A 50 -1.65 -3.88 -11.12
N PRO A 51 -1.80 -4.98 -11.87
CA PRO A 51 -1.25 -5.08 -13.21
C PRO A 51 -1.85 -3.98 -14.10
N CYS A 52 -1.03 -3.36 -14.95
CA CYS A 52 -1.54 -2.46 -15.97
C CYS A 52 -2.36 -3.28 -16.96
N LEU A 53 -3.69 -3.15 -16.90
CA LEU A 53 -4.58 -3.72 -17.91
C LEU A 53 -4.44 -2.86 -19.17
N ASN A 54 -4.02 -3.46 -20.29
CA ASN A 54 -4.02 -2.76 -21.58
C ASN A 54 -5.44 -2.26 -21.89
N GLU A 55 -5.54 -1.04 -22.41
CA GLU A 55 -6.80 -0.33 -22.74
C GLU A 55 -7.71 -1.11 -23.71
N ALA A 56 -7.18 -2.15 -24.37
CA ALA A 56 -7.94 -3.07 -25.23
C ALA A 56 -9.01 -3.88 -24.48
N THR A 57 -8.93 -3.94 -23.15
CA THR A 57 -9.97 -4.50 -22.28
C THR A 57 -10.69 -3.37 -21.56
N ALA A 58 -11.38 -2.53 -22.32
CA ALA A 58 -12.45 -1.68 -21.79
C ALA A 58 -13.59 -2.58 -21.31
N VAL A 59 -13.39 -3.21 -20.16
CA VAL A 59 -14.47 -3.82 -19.40
C VAL A 59 -15.31 -2.65 -18.93
N ASP A 60 -16.58 -2.66 -19.34
CA ASP A 60 -17.58 -1.68 -18.95
C ASP A 60 -17.58 -1.49 -17.43
N PHE A 61 -16.94 -0.40 -16.96
CA PHE A 61 -16.77 -0.09 -15.54
C PHE A 61 -18.11 0.27 -14.87
N ASP A 62 -19.14 0.59 -15.66
CA ASP A 62 -20.48 0.93 -15.17
C ASP A 62 -21.36 -0.32 -14.97
N ARG A 63 -20.84 -1.51 -15.29
CA ARG A 63 -21.57 -2.76 -15.09
C ARG A 63 -21.53 -3.18 -13.62
N GLN A 64 -22.61 -2.92 -12.90
CA GLN A 64 -22.84 -3.48 -11.57
C GLN A 64 -22.99 -5.01 -11.66
N LEU A 65 -22.14 -5.76 -10.96
CA LEU A 65 -22.26 -7.20 -10.85
C LEU A 65 -23.42 -7.54 -9.90
N GLU A 66 -24.37 -8.36 -10.35
CA GLU A 66 -25.44 -8.88 -9.48
C GLU A 66 -24.82 -9.87 -8.50
N LEU A 67 -24.80 -9.51 -7.22
CA LEU A 67 -24.56 -10.46 -6.14
C LEU A 67 -25.88 -11.20 -5.87
N ASP A 68 -25.88 -12.54 -5.91
CA ASP A 68 -26.97 -13.43 -5.48
C ASP A 68 -28.06 -13.86 -6.49
N ARG A 69 -27.71 -14.41 -7.66
CA ARG A 69 -28.70 -15.08 -8.53
C ARG A 69 -28.77 -16.62 -8.49
N ALA A 70 -28.09 -17.31 -7.56
CA ALA A 70 -28.30 -18.76 -7.39
C ALA A 70 -27.90 -19.27 -6.00
N LEU A 71 -28.75 -19.03 -5.00
CA LEU A 71 -28.89 -19.89 -3.83
C LEU A 71 -30.38 -20.25 -3.69
N ALA A 72 -30.89 -21.05 -4.63
CA ALA A 72 -32.23 -21.64 -4.58
C ALA A 72 -32.17 -23.08 -5.08
#